data_AF-A0A6Y2E3Y9-F1
#
_entry.id   AF-A0A6Y2E3Y9-F1
#
_cell.length_a   1.000
_cell.length_b   1.000
_cell.length_c   1.000
_cell.angle_alpha   90.00
_cell.angle_beta   90.00
_cell.angle_gamma   90.00
#
_symmetry.space_group_name_H-M   'P 1'
#
loop_
_entity.id
_entity.type
_entity.pdbx_description
1 polymer ?
#
loop_
_entity_poly.entity_id
_entity_poly.type
_entity_poly.pdbx_seq_one_letter_code
_entity_poly.pdbx_strand_id
1 'polypeptide(L)'
;YIKVKPLDCHGAVICNHDNTNHEYSFKVPIKIFFTKTTCSLSNNEITLPPISLSDLLAGNAQVEYFPDALKFTCDGGLGMTTSIVNYHFSAVSATNGDYLANELTSADSAKNVGFKIFLNDNLIHVNSDEKRQLLGYNKEMTEASELKLGVQYYKYGNVQPGNVKSSVYIITSYQ
;
A
#
# COMPACT_ATOMS: atom_id res chain seq x y z
N TYR A 1 8.82 37.64 -11.56
CA TYR A 1 8.50 39.05 -11.25
C TYR A 1 7.65 39.58 -12.40
N ILE A 2 6.57 40.31 -12.12
CA ILE A 2 5.81 41.02 -13.15
C ILE A 2 6.24 42.49 -13.05
N LYS A 3 6.74 43.07 -14.15
CA LYS A 3 7.03 44.50 -14.22
C LYS A 3 5.79 45.21 -14.73
N VAL A 4 5.10 45.93 -13.85
CA VAL A 4 3.99 46.80 -14.26
C VAL A 4 4.57 48.19 -14.49
N LYS A 5 4.57 48.66 -15.74
CA LYS A 5 4.86 50.07 -16.03
C LYS A 5 3.58 50.89 -15.84
N PRO A 6 3.64 52.08 -15.21
CA PRO A 6 2.49 52.97 -15.19
C PRO A 6 2.11 53.37 -16.62
N LEU A 7 0.81 53.62 -16.84
CA LEU A 7 0.31 54.13 -18.11
C LEU A 7 0.91 55.51 -18.36
N ASP A 8 1.40 55.75 -19.57
CA ASP A 8 2.02 57.01 -19.95
C ASP A 8 0.95 58.13 -19.91
N CYS A 9 1.05 59.06 -18.95
CA CYS A 9 0.10 60.18 -18.79
C CYS A 9 0.35 61.26 -19.85
N HIS A 10 0.24 60.95 -21.14
CA HIS A 10 0.20 61.98 -22.16
C HIS A 10 -1.20 62.60 -22.24
N GLY A 11 -1.45 63.63 -21.43
CA GLY A 11 -2.55 64.58 -21.64
C GLY A 11 -3.65 64.68 -20.56
N ALA A 12 -3.52 64.03 -19.39
CA ALA A 12 -4.48 64.18 -18.29
C ALA A 12 -3.94 65.09 -17.18
N VAL A 13 -4.71 66.14 -16.83
CA VAL A 13 -4.39 67.22 -15.87
C VAL A 13 -4.28 66.73 -14.40
N ILE A 14 -4.38 65.42 -14.14
CA ILE A 14 -4.48 64.85 -12.78
C ILE A 14 -3.30 63.92 -12.44
N CYS A 15 -2.17 63.99 -13.15
CA CYS A 15 -0.94 63.27 -12.77
C CYS A 15 0.00 64.22 -12.00
N ASN A 16 -0.36 64.57 -10.76
CA ASN A 16 0.39 65.51 -9.91
C ASN A 16 1.68 64.92 -9.28
N HIS A 17 2.05 63.69 -9.67
CA HIS A 17 3.23 63.00 -9.14
C HIS A 17 3.93 62.26 -10.29
N ASP A 18 5.16 62.69 -10.58
CA ASP A 18 6.06 62.02 -11.53
C ASP A 18 6.55 60.70 -10.91
N ASN A 19 6.14 59.59 -11.51
CA ASN A 19 6.52 58.24 -11.09
C ASN A 19 7.49 57.58 -12.09
N THR A 20 8.13 58.35 -12.97
CA THR A 20 8.96 57.85 -14.09
C THR A 20 10.14 56.99 -13.61
N ASN A 21 10.62 57.23 -12.38
CA ASN A 21 11.70 56.46 -11.76
C ASN A 21 11.23 55.50 -10.65
N HIS A 22 9.92 55.26 -10.52
CA HIS A 22 9.39 54.37 -9.49
C HIS A 22 9.34 52.92 -9.99
N GLU A 23 10.06 52.04 -9.30
CA GLU A 23 9.99 50.61 -9.51
C GLU A 23 8.97 50.00 -8.53
N TYR A 24 7.85 49.52 -9.07
CA TYR A 24 6.87 48.77 -8.30
C TYR A 24 7.19 47.27 -8.39
N SER A 25 7.79 46.73 -7.33
CA SER A 25 8.09 45.30 -7.21
C SER A 25 6.97 44.60 -6.46
N PHE A 26 6.17 43.79 -7.17
CA PHE A 26 5.17 42.92 -6.56
C PHE A 26 5.73 41.49 -6.48
N LYS A 27 6.03 41.03 -5.26
CA LYS A 27 6.41 39.64 -5.01
C LYS A 27 5.14 38.80 -4.93
N VAL A 28 4.88 37.98 -5.94
CA VAL A 28 3.83 36.96 -5.87
C VAL A 28 4.42 35.73 -5.18
N PRO A 29 3.99 35.37 -3.96
CA PRO A 29 4.39 34.11 -3.36
C PRO A 29 3.71 32.96 -4.13
N ILE A 30 4.50 32.18 -4.86
CA ILE A 30 4.00 30.94 -5.47
C ILE A 30 3.92 29.90 -4.34
N LYS A 31 2.70 29.52 -3.96
CA LYS A 31 2.47 28.36 -3.10
C LYS A 31 2.20 27.16 -4.00
N ILE A 32 3.18 26.27 -4.11
CA ILE A 32 3.01 24.99 -4.78
C ILE A 32 2.43 24.01 -3.76
N PHE A 33 1.24 23.50 -4.03
CA PHE A 33 0.63 22.42 -3.25
C PHE A 33 0.77 21.13 -4.05
N PHE A 34 1.43 20.13 -3.46
CA PHE A 34 1.44 18.78 -4.01
C PHE A 34 0.41 17.96 -3.26
N THR A 35 -0.49 17.30 -3.99
CA THR A 35 -1.32 16.25 -3.40
C THR A 35 -0.40 15.08 -3.04
N LYS A 36 -0.49 14.61 -1.79
CA LYS A 36 0.27 13.44 -1.35
C LYS A 36 -0.23 12.22 -2.11
N THR A 37 0.69 11.43 -2.64
CA THR A 37 0.37 10.12 -3.21
C THR A 37 -0.18 9.22 -2.10
N THR A 38 -1.36 8.64 -2.34
CA THR A 38 -1.98 7.60 -1.54
C THR A 38 -2.17 6.34 -2.37
N CYS A 39 -2.20 5.18 -1.73
CA CYS A 39 -2.41 3.90 -2.39
C CYS A 39 -3.50 3.12 -1.66
N SER A 40 -4.41 2.55 -2.44
CA SER A 40 -5.42 1.62 -1.96
C SER A 40 -5.15 0.21 -2.46
N LEU A 41 -5.58 -0.77 -1.68
CA LEU A 41 -5.60 -2.18 -2.06
C LEU A 41 -7.07 -2.60 -2.14
N SER A 42 -7.45 -3.33 -3.18
CA SER A 42 -8.78 -3.95 -3.21
C SER A 42 -8.87 -5.06 -2.17
N ASN A 43 -10.00 -5.14 -1.47
CA ASN A 43 -10.26 -6.29 -0.60
C ASN A 43 -10.34 -7.55 -1.46
N ASN A 44 -9.49 -8.52 -1.16
CA ASN A 44 -9.42 -9.77 -1.88
C ASN A 44 -9.63 -10.93 -0.92
N GLU A 45 -10.54 -11.84 -1.28
CA GLU A 45 -10.67 -13.15 -0.65
C GLU A 45 -9.91 -14.17 -1.51
N ILE A 46 -9.13 -15.03 -0.86
CA ILE A 46 -8.31 -16.03 -1.52
C ILE A 46 -8.78 -17.40 -1.05
N THR A 47 -9.15 -18.23 -2.02
CA THR A 47 -9.61 -19.60 -1.76
C THR A 47 -8.56 -20.58 -2.22
N LEU A 48 -8.04 -21.37 -1.28
CA LEU A 48 -7.13 -22.46 -1.60
C LEU A 48 -7.92 -23.71 -2.01
N PRO A 49 -7.37 -24.54 -2.91
CA PRO A 49 -7.92 -25.87 -3.13
C PRO A 49 -7.93 -26.67 -1.82
N PRO A 50 -8.91 -27.57 -1.62
CA PRO A 50 -8.89 -28.48 -0.47
C PRO A 50 -7.65 -29.37 -0.49
N ILE A 51 -7.10 -29.66 0.70
CA ILE A 51 -6.00 -30.60 0.89
C ILE A 51 -6.47 -31.82 1.70
N SER A 52 -5.94 -33.01 1.38
CA SER A 52 -6.22 -34.20 2.20
C SER A 52 -5.50 -34.13 3.55
N LEU A 53 -6.09 -34.72 4.58
CA LEU A 53 -5.45 -34.79 5.90
C LEU A 53 -4.11 -35.55 5.83
N SER A 54 -4.04 -36.62 5.05
CA SER A 54 -2.80 -37.39 4.84
C SER A 54 -1.69 -36.54 4.23
N ASP A 55 -2.00 -35.73 3.22
CA ASP A 55 -0.99 -34.89 2.57
C ASP A 55 -0.51 -33.77 3.50
N LEU A 56 -1.43 -33.17 4.26
CA LEU A 56 -1.07 -32.16 5.25
C LEU A 56 -0.17 -32.73 6.35
N LEU A 57 -0.49 -33.93 6.84
CA LEU A 57 0.30 -34.61 7.88
C LEU A 57 1.66 -35.07 7.38
N ALA A 58 1.75 -35.50 6.12
CA ALA A 58 2.99 -35.86 5.45
C ALA A 58 3.90 -34.64 5.13
N GLY A 59 3.38 -33.41 5.28
CA GLY A 59 4.13 -32.19 4.96
C GLY A 59 4.15 -31.87 3.47
N ASN A 60 3.21 -32.42 2.69
CA ASN A 60 3.14 -32.25 1.24
C ASN A 60 2.36 -31.00 0.80
N ALA A 61 1.93 -30.16 1.75
CA ALA A 61 1.23 -28.91 1.44
C ALA A 61 2.13 -28.00 0.59
N GLN A 62 1.71 -27.71 -0.64
CA GLN A 62 2.44 -26.82 -1.54
C GLN A 62 2.03 -25.36 -1.30
N VAL A 63 2.91 -24.44 -1.69
CA VAL A 63 2.58 -23.01 -1.74
C VAL A 63 1.76 -22.77 -3.01
N GLU A 64 0.53 -22.30 -2.84
CA GLU A 64 -0.33 -21.87 -3.93
C GLU A 64 -0.12 -20.39 -4.18
N TYR A 65 0.17 -20.02 -5.42
CA TYR A 65 0.45 -18.64 -5.79
C TYR A 65 -0.74 -18.01 -6.49
N PHE A 66 -1.06 -16.79 -6.05
CA PHE A 66 -2.15 -15.97 -6.55
C PHE A 66 -1.55 -14.70 -7.14
N PRO A 67 -1.08 -14.75 -8.40
CA PRO A 67 -0.68 -13.53 -9.10
C PRO A 67 -1.87 -12.57 -9.13
N ASP A 68 -1.61 -11.28 -9.04
CA ASP A 68 -2.62 -10.21 -9.03
C ASP A 68 -3.54 -10.13 -7.80
N ALA A 69 -3.44 -11.05 -6.84
CA ALA A 69 -4.18 -10.98 -5.58
C ALA A 69 -3.74 -9.82 -4.69
N LEU A 70 -2.61 -9.17 -4.99
CA LEU A 70 -2.15 -7.95 -4.32
C LEU A 70 -1.88 -6.87 -5.35
N LYS A 71 -2.91 -6.10 -5.70
CA LYS A 71 -2.81 -4.99 -6.64
C LYS A 71 -3.06 -3.66 -5.95
N PHE A 72 -1.99 -2.90 -5.73
CA PHE A 72 -2.09 -1.53 -5.25
C PHE A 72 -2.49 -0.59 -6.38
N THR A 73 -3.47 0.27 -6.11
CA THR A 73 -3.86 1.37 -6.98
C THR A 73 -3.49 2.67 -6.28
N CYS A 74 -2.55 3.42 -6.86
CA CYS A 74 -2.05 4.65 -6.28
C CYS A 74 -2.57 5.88 -7.02
N ASP A 75 -2.94 6.93 -6.28
CA ASP A 75 -3.39 8.20 -6.85
C ASP A 75 -2.25 9.21 -6.96
N GLY A 76 -2.15 9.86 -8.12
CA GLY A 76 -1.12 10.86 -8.35
C GLY A 76 -1.35 11.56 -9.67
N GLY A 77 -1.85 12.80 -9.59
CA GLY A 77 -2.16 13.61 -10.77
C GLY A 77 -0.94 13.98 -11.63
N LEU A 78 0.29 13.72 -11.15
CA LEU A 78 1.54 14.04 -11.84
C LEU A 78 2.22 12.81 -12.48
N GLY A 79 1.67 11.61 -12.32
CA GLY A 79 2.29 10.35 -12.79
C GLY A 79 3.56 9.93 -12.02
N MET A 80 3.99 10.76 -11.06
CA MET A 80 5.15 10.54 -10.20
C MET A 80 4.71 10.56 -8.74
N THR A 81 5.37 9.76 -7.90
CA THR A 81 5.08 9.67 -6.47
C THR A 81 5.62 10.87 -5.69
N THR A 82 4.79 11.45 -4.84
CA THR A 82 5.15 12.59 -3.97
C THR A 82 5.42 12.19 -2.52
N SER A 83 5.27 10.90 -2.20
CA SER A 83 5.50 10.28 -0.89
C SER A 83 6.28 8.98 -1.05
N ILE A 84 7.00 8.54 -0.02
CA ILE A 84 7.46 7.15 0.07
C ILE A 84 6.31 6.32 0.63
N VAL A 85 5.91 5.28 -0.10
CA VAL A 85 4.81 4.39 0.31
C VAL A 85 5.40 3.06 0.75
N ASN A 86 5.18 2.74 2.02
CA ASN A 86 5.54 1.46 2.60
C ASN A 86 4.30 0.66 2.96
N TYR A 87 4.43 -0.66 3.06
CA TYR A 87 3.38 -1.54 3.57
C TYR A 87 3.97 -2.62 4.48
N HIS A 88 3.14 -3.16 5.37
CA HIS A 88 3.47 -4.34 6.16
C HIS A 88 2.20 -5.17 6.37
N PHE A 89 2.39 -6.44 6.73
CA PHE A 89 1.30 -7.33 7.12
C PHE A 89 1.10 -7.24 8.63
N SER A 90 -0.15 -7.31 9.05
CA SER A 90 -0.56 -7.31 10.45
C SER A 90 -1.61 -8.39 10.67
N ALA A 91 -1.36 -9.34 11.56
CA ALA A 91 -2.27 -10.45 11.77
C ALA A 91 -3.60 -10.02 12.38
N VAL A 92 -4.71 -10.54 11.85
CA VAL A 92 -6.04 -10.44 12.49
C VAL A 92 -6.37 -11.74 13.21
N SER A 93 -6.16 -12.87 12.54
CA SER A 93 -6.23 -14.18 13.18
C SER A 93 -5.06 -14.38 14.14
N ALA A 94 -5.27 -15.22 15.16
CA ALA A 94 -4.21 -15.58 16.10
C ALA A 94 -2.98 -16.13 15.37
N THR A 95 -1.78 -15.78 15.84
CA THR A 95 -0.51 -16.11 15.18
C THR A 95 0.61 -16.23 16.21
N ASN A 96 1.67 -16.97 15.86
CA ASN A 96 2.95 -16.95 16.57
C ASN A 96 4.05 -16.13 15.84
N GLY A 97 3.69 -15.43 14.76
CA GLY A 97 4.60 -14.72 13.87
C GLY A 97 4.68 -15.32 12.46
N ASP A 98 4.70 -16.65 12.33
CA ASP A 98 5.04 -17.32 11.07
C ASP A 98 3.82 -17.93 10.35
N TYR A 99 2.71 -18.08 11.06
CA TYR A 99 1.46 -18.62 10.53
C TYR A 99 0.24 -17.91 11.10
N LEU A 100 -0.87 -17.94 10.37
CA LEU A 100 -2.18 -17.50 10.83
C LEU A 100 -3.01 -18.72 11.21
N ALA A 101 -3.55 -18.74 12.43
CA ALA A 101 -4.41 -19.80 12.93
C ALA A 101 -5.82 -19.72 12.32
N ASN A 102 -6.55 -20.83 12.37
CA ASN A 102 -7.96 -20.86 12.00
C ASN A 102 -8.76 -19.94 12.92
N GLU A 103 -9.56 -19.04 12.35
CA GLU A 103 -10.49 -18.18 13.09
C GLU A 103 -11.85 -18.84 13.32
N LEU A 104 -12.16 -19.91 12.58
CA LEU A 104 -13.42 -20.62 12.71
C LEU A 104 -13.46 -21.46 14.00
N THR A 105 -14.58 -21.39 14.71
CA THR A 105 -14.78 -22.04 16.02
C THR A 105 -15.92 -23.06 16.03
N SER A 106 -16.67 -23.18 14.94
CA SER A 106 -17.80 -24.09 14.79
C SER A 106 -17.38 -25.58 14.80
N ALA A 107 -18.35 -26.48 14.90
CA ALA A 107 -18.10 -27.92 14.99
C ALA A 107 -17.46 -28.52 13.71
N ASP A 108 -17.73 -27.91 12.56
CA ASP A 108 -17.15 -28.25 11.26
C ASP A 108 -15.79 -27.57 11.01
N SER A 109 -15.26 -26.80 11.97
CA SER A 109 -13.98 -26.12 11.84
C SER A 109 -12.81 -27.06 12.06
N ALA A 110 -11.79 -26.96 11.19
CA ALA A 110 -10.51 -27.63 11.39
C ALA A 110 -9.84 -27.17 12.68
N LYS A 111 -9.11 -28.08 13.34
CA LYS A 111 -8.30 -27.76 14.53
C LYS A 111 -6.82 -27.86 14.20
N ASN A 112 -6.03 -26.92 14.73
CA ASN A 112 -4.58 -26.86 14.61
C ASN A 112 -4.04 -26.80 13.17
N VAL A 113 -4.85 -26.24 12.26
CA VAL A 113 -4.51 -25.93 10.87
C VAL A 113 -4.69 -24.43 10.65
N GLY A 114 -3.90 -23.87 9.76
CA GLY A 114 -3.91 -22.47 9.41
C GLY A 114 -3.11 -22.25 8.13
N PHE A 115 -2.60 -21.03 7.95
CA PHE A 115 -1.90 -20.66 6.72
C PHE A 115 -0.57 -19.98 6.99
N LYS A 116 0.41 -20.23 6.14
CA LYS A 116 1.60 -19.39 5.96
C LYS A 116 1.42 -18.50 4.75
N ILE A 117 1.91 -17.28 4.83
CA ILE A 117 1.88 -16.31 3.74
C ILE A 117 3.29 -16.16 3.19
N PHE A 118 3.39 -16.14 1.86
CA PHE A 118 4.62 -15.91 1.12
C PHE A 118 4.43 -14.70 0.22
N LEU A 119 5.50 -13.93 0.02
CA LEU A 119 5.54 -12.84 -0.93
C LEU A 119 6.80 -12.97 -1.78
N ASN A 120 6.64 -13.11 -3.10
CA ASN A 120 7.75 -13.34 -4.02
C ASN A 120 8.65 -14.48 -3.50
N ASP A 121 8.03 -15.60 -3.13
CA ASP A 121 8.65 -16.82 -2.59
C ASP A 121 9.30 -16.68 -1.20
N ASN A 122 9.24 -15.51 -0.55
CA ASN A 122 9.74 -15.30 0.82
C ASN A 122 8.62 -15.43 1.86
N LEU A 123 8.86 -16.15 2.94
CA LEU A 123 7.93 -16.25 4.07
C LEU A 123 7.69 -14.86 4.68
N ILE A 124 6.43 -14.53 4.95
CA ILE A 124 6.03 -13.29 5.62
C ILE A 124 5.79 -13.55 7.10
N HIS A 125 6.46 -12.77 7.93
CA HIS A 125 6.22 -12.70 9.36
C HIS A 125 5.17 -11.63 9.67
N VAL A 126 3.92 -12.05 9.87
CA VAL A 126 2.72 -11.18 9.93
C VAL A 126 2.62 -10.26 11.17
N ASN A 127 3.52 -10.42 12.15
CA ASN A 127 3.63 -9.52 13.33
C ASN A 127 5.01 -8.84 13.40
N SER A 128 5.76 -8.81 12.31
CA SER A 128 7.00 -8.06 12.26
C SER A 128 6.72 -6.58 11.97
N ASP A 129 7.52 -5.68 12.55
CA ASP A 129 7.58 -4.27 12.13
C ASP A 129 8.27 -4.11 10.75
N GLU A 130 8.40 -5.20 9.99
CA GLU A 130 9.11 -5.24 8.72
C GLU A 130 8.29 -4.52 7.64
N LYS A 131 8.64 -3.26 7.42
CA LYS A 131 8.07 -2.43 6.37
C LYS A 131 8.76 -2.72 5.05
N ARG A 132 7.96 -2.92 4.01
CA ARG A 132 8.40 -3.09 2.63
C ARG A 132 8.06 -1.84 1.85
N GLN A 133 8.98 -1.37 1.03
CA GLN A 133 8.71 -0.25 0.15
C GLN A 133 7.88 -0.73 -1.04
N LEU A 134 6.68 -0.14 -1.19
CA LEU A 134 5.85 -0.31 -2.37
C LEU A 134 6.30 0.64 -3.47
N LEU A 135 6.50 1.92 -3.13
CA LEU A 135 6.91 2.97 -4.04
C LEU A 135 7.90 3.92 -3.35
N GLY A 136 8.98 4.27 -4.05
CA GLY A 136 9.94 5.28 -3.61
C GLY A 136 9.47 6.71 -3.94
N TYR A 137 10.16 7.72 -3.42
CA TYR A 137 9.90 9.13 -3.77
C TYR A 137 10.35 9.44 -5.21
N ASN A 138 9.57 10.25 -5.94
CA ASN A 138 9.84 10.66 -7.32
C ASN A 138 10.07 9.47 -8.27
N LYS A 139 9.22 8.44 -8.12
CA LYS A 139 9.18 7.25 -8.98
C LYS A 139 7.94 7.27 -9.85
N GLU A 140 8.04 6.66 -11.03
CA GLU A 140 6.87 6.49 -11.90
C GLU A 140 5.86 5.57 -11.20
N MET A 141 4.60 5.97 -11.18
CA MET A 141 3.56 5.24 -10.45
C MET A 141 3.22 3.88 -11.07
N THR A 142 3.64 3.65 -12.32
CA THR A 142 3.59 2.38 -13.04
C THR A 142 4.54 1.33 -12.44
N GLU A 143 5.51 1.73 -11.60
CA GLU A 143 6.41 0.81 -10.87
C GLU A 143 5.74 0.11 -9.68
N ALA A 144 4.41 0.24 -9.48
CA ALA A 144 3.72 -0.51 -8.44
C ALA A 144 3.98 -2.02 -8.63
N SER A 145 4.80 -2.58 -7.74
CA SER A 145 5.40 -3.91 -7.86
C SER A 145 4.35 -4.98 -8.14
N GLU A 146 4.63 -5.89 -9.08
CA GLU A 146 3.89 -7.15 -9.20
C GLU A 146 4.18 -8.00 -7.95
N LEU A 147 3.28 -7.95 -6.98
CA LEU A 147 3.40 -8.68 -5.74
C LEU A 147 2.79 -10.08 -5.91
N LYS A 148 3.65 -11.10 -5.97
CA LYS A 148 3.23 -12.50 -6.05
C LYS A 148 2.93 -13.02 -4.65
N LEU A 149 1.65 -13.07 -4.30
CA LEU A 149 1.20 -13.63 -3.03
C LEU A 149 1.15 -15.16 -3.12
N GLY A 150 1.78 -15.83 -2.17
CA GLY A 150 1.69 -17.27 -1.97
C GLY A 150 1.03 -17.60 -0.64
N VAL A 151 0.26 -18.70 -0.61
CA VAL A 151 -0.37 -19.19 0.61
C VAL A 151 -0.18 -20.70 0.71
N GLN A 152 0.13 -21.20 1.90
CA GLN A 152 0.36 -22.62 2.15
C GLN A 152 -0.39 -23.06 3.40
N TYR A 153 -1.04 -24.22 3.36
CA TYR A 153 -1.59 -24.83 4.57
C TYR A 153 -0.47 -25.17 5.57
N TYR A 154 -0.73 -24.93 6.85
CA TYR A 154 0.23 -25.20 7.91
C TYR A 154 -0.42 -25.88 9.10
N LYS A 155 0.24 -26.93 9.60
CA LYS A 155 -0.14 -27.62 10.84
C LYS A 155 0.73 -27.14 11.99
N TYR A 156 0.10 -26.78 13.12
CA TYR A 156 0.78 -26.31 14.33
C TYR A 156 0.43 -27.12 15.59
N GLY A 157 -0.18 -28.30 15.42
CA GLY A 157 -0.55 -29.18 16.53
C GLY A 157 -1.23 -30.45 16.06
N ASN A 158 -2.05 -31.04 16.93
CA ASN A 158 -2.83 -32.23 16.58
C ASN A 158 -3.99 -31.87 15.67
N VAL A 159 -3.90 -32.24 14.39
CA VAL A 159 -4.81 -31.77 13.35
C VAL A 159 -6.14 -32.51 13.39
N GLN A 160 -7.24 -31.77 13.24
CA GLN A 160 -8.56 -32.32 12.91
C GLN A 160 -9.07 -31.72 11.60
N PRO A 161 -9.71 -32.53 10.72
CA PRO A 161 -10.24 -32.05 9.46
C PRO A 161 -11.43 -31.10 9.68
N GLY A 162 -11.64 -30.19 8.73
CA GLY A 162 -12.74 -29.25 8.74
C GLY A 162 -12.44 -27.99 7.92
N ASN A 163 -13.28 -26.99 8.07
CA ASN A 163 -13.16 -25.70 7.42
C ASN A 163 -12.09 -24.84 8.11
N VAL A 164 -11.31 -24.10 7.32
CA VAL A 164 -10.29 -23.19 7.83
C VAL A 164 -10.39 -21.84 7.15
N LYS A 165 -10.31 -20.77 7.94
CA LYS A 165 -10.26 -19.39 7.47
C LYS A 165 -9.28 -18.60 8.33
N SER A 166 -8.55 -17.69 7.71
CA SER A 166 -7.71 -16.74 8.41
C SER A 166 -7.75 -15.38 7.72
N SER A 167 -7.45 -14.34 8.48
CA SER A 167 -7.53 -12.94 8.10
C SER A 167 -6.23 -12.21 8.46
N VAL A 168 -5.83 -11.28 7.59
CA VAL A 168 -4.65 -10.44 7.76
C VAL A 168 -4.96 -9.04 7.22
N TYR A 169 -4.42 -8.01 7.86
CA TYR A 169 -4.42 -6.66 7.32
C TYR A 169 -3.12 -6.39 6.58
N ILE A 170 -3.23 -5.62 5.50
CA ILE A 170 -2.09 -5.00 4.82
C ILE A 170 -2.18 -3.51 5.08
N ILE A 171 -1.26 -2.99 5.86
CA ILE A 171 -1.31 -1.60 6.34
C ILE A 171 -0.30 -0.80 5.55
N THR A 172 -0.80 0.22 4.83
CA THR A 172 0.04 1.20 4.12
C THR A 172 0.45 2.34 5.05
N SER A 173 1.67 2.83 4.90
CA SER A 173 2.20 3.97 5.62
C SER A 173 2.95 4.89 4.67
N TYR A 174 2.88 6.19 4.95
CA TYR A 174 3.35 7.25 4.06
C TYR A 174 4.40 8.09 4.80
N GLN A 175 5.50 8.39 4.13
CA GLN A 175 6.55 9.31 4.59
C GLN A 175 6.69 10.46 3.60
#